data_AF-A0A354CYW2-F1
#
_entry.id   AF-A0A354CYW2-F1
#
_cell.length_a   1.000
_cell.length_b   1.000
_cell.length_c   1.000
_cell.angle_alpha   90.00
_cell.angle_beta   90.00
_cell.angle_gamma   90.00
#
_symmetry.space_group_name_H-M   'P 1'
#
loop_
_entity.id
_entity.type
_entity.pdbx_description
1 polymer ?
#
loop_
_entity_poly.entity_id
_entity_poly.type
_entity_poly.pdbx_seq_one_letter_code
_entity_poly.pdbx_strand_id
1 'polypeptide(L)'
;MTQLLVIQHVPHERLGSFEGCLTEAGCRLLTVAMAEAAPPTLNGIDGLIVMGGPQSVYDQDRHPWMAIELALLREALRKGLPILGVCLGAQMLAAAL
;
A
#
# COMPACT_ATOMS: atom_id res chain seq x y z
N MET A 1 17.27 6.94 7.29
CA MET A 1 16.78 5.56 7.38
C MET A 1 15.54 5.49 6.52
N THR A 2 15.51 4.62 5.52
CA THR A 2 14.42 4.55 4.53
C THR A 2 13.13 4.10 5.21
N GLN A 3 12.03 4.84 5.04
CA GLN A 3 10.74 4.53 5.63
C GLN A 3 9.74 4.11 4.54
N LEU A 4 9.25 2.87 4.62
CA LEU A 4 8.29 2.30 3.67
C LEU A 4 6.91 2.22 4.31
N LEU A 5 5.91 2.72 3.60
CA LEU A 5 4.51 2.54 3.95
C LEU A 5 4.01 1.21 3.37
N VAL A 6 3.45 0.36 4.22
CA VAL A 6 2.89 -0.94 3.84
C VAL A 6 1.38 -0.87 4.00
N ILE A 7 0.66 -0.94 2.89
CA ILE A 7 -0.80 -0.97 2.85
C ILE A 7 -1.24 -2.43 2.87
N GLN A 8 -1.99 -2.81 3.90
CA GLN A 8 -2.51 -4.15 4.11
C GLN A 8 -4.04 -4.14 4.07
N HIS A 9 -4.65 -5.04 3.30
CA HIS A 9 -6.10 -5.10 3.12
C HIS A 9 -6.79 -6.07 4.08
N VAL A 10 -6.10 -7.15 4.48
CA VAL A 10 -6.62 -8.17 5.40
C VAL A 10 -5.51 -8.75 6.28
N PRO A 11 -5.79 -9.23 7.51
CA PRO A 11 -4.76 -9.62 8.49
C PRO A 11 -3.75 -10.70 8.07
N HIS A 12 -4.12 -11.56 7.11
CA HIS A 12 -3.29 -12.65 6.61
C HIS A 12 -2.45 -12.29 5.38
N GLU A 13 -2.75 -11.18 4.69
CA GLU A 13 -1.98 -10.66 3.55
C GLU A 13 -0.84 -9.75 4.06
N ARG A 14 0.09 -10.35 4.80
CA ARG A 14 1.28 -9.67 5.37
C ARG A 14 2.42 -9.63 4.33
N LEU A 15 3.49 -8.92 4.65
CA LEU A 15 4.69 -8.83 3.81
C LEU A 15 5.36 -10.18 3.49
N GLY A 16 5.18 -11.20 4.34
CA GLY A 16 5.77 -12.52 4.13
C GLY A 16 7.28 -12.43 3.92
N SER A 17 7.77 -12.99 2.80
CA SER A 17 9.21 -13.01 2.48
C SER A 17 9.83 -11.61 2.28
N PHE A 18 9.04 -10.57 2.02
CA PHE A 18 9.57 -9.20 1.90
C PHE A 18 10.02 -8.63 3.24
N GLU A 19 9.41 -9.02 4.36
CA GLU A 19 9.67 -8.40 5.67
C GLU A 19 11.13 -8.57 6.10
N GLY A 20 11.65 -9.79 5.94
CA GLY A 20 13.04 -10.12 6.29
C GLY A 20 14.04 -9.31 5.48
N CYS A 21 13.94 -9.32 4.15
CA CYS A 21 14.89 -8.62 3.29
C CYS A 21 14.84 -7.09 3.45
N LEU A 22 13.65 -6.51 3.68
CA LEU A 22 13.51 -5.08 3.92
C LEU A 22 14.09 -4.67 5.27
N THR A 23 13.87 -5.48 6.31
CA THR A 23 14.43 -5.23 7.64
C THR A 23 15.95 -5.35 7.63
N GLU A 24 16.51 -6.37 6.95
CA GLU A 24 17.95 -6.54 6.76
C GLU A 24 18.58 -5.38 5.97
N ALA A 25 17.85 -4.82 5.01
CA ALA A 25 18.24 -3.62 4.29
C ALA A 25 18.14 -2.32 5.12
N GLY A 26 17.72 -2.39 6.39
CA GLY A 26 17.59 -1.25 7.29
C GLY A 26 16.37 -0.37 7.01
N CYS A 27 15.35 -0.89 6.32
CA CYS A 27 14.10 -0.15 6.09
C CYS A 27 13.23 -0.17 7.35
N ARG A 28 12.65 0.99 7.68
CA ARG A 28 11.58 1.10 8.67
C ARG A 28 10.25 0.85 7.99
N LEU A 29 9.49 -0.12 8.48
CA LEU A 29 8.20 -0.50 7.95
C LEU A 29 7.08 0.16 8.77
N LEU A 30 6.19 0.89 8.10
CA LEU A 30 4.96 1.44 8.68
C LEU A 30 3.77 0.73 8.04
N THR A 31 3.19 -0.23 8.73
CA THR A 31 2.04 -0.99 8.23
C THR A 31 0.72 -0.34 8.63
N VAL A 32 -0.19 -0.22 7.67
CA VAL A 32 -1.54 0.33 7.86
C VAL A 32 -2.58 -0.64 7.30
N ALA A 33 -3.54 -1.00 8.14
CA ALA A 33 -4.72 -1.78 7.73
C ALA A 33 -5.74 -0.83 7.04
N MET A 34 -5.74 -0.79 5.71
CA MET A 34 -6.46 0.24 4.95
C MET A 34 -7.97 0.25 5.19
N ALA A 35 -8.56 -0.92 5.42
CA ALA A 35 -9.99 -1.06 5.66
C ALA A 35 -10.42 -0.65 7.09
N GLU A 36 -9.48 -0.51 8.03
CA GLU A 36 -9.76 -0.34 9.46
C GLU A 36 -9.17 0.95 10.04
N ALA A 37 -8.15 1.52 9.40
CA ALA A 37 -7.42 2.67 9.89
C ALA A 37 -7.76 3.95 9.13
N ALA A 38 -7.44 5.09 9.75
CA ALA A 38 -7.44 6.35 9.04
C ALA A 38 -6.41 6.33 7.89
N PRO A 39 -6.67 7.03 6.78
CA PRO A 39 -5.76 7.06 5.65
C PRO A 39 -4.39 7.62 6.08
N PRO A 40 -3.28 6.96 5.72
CA PRO A 40 -1.96 7.44 6.07
C PRO A 40 -1.60 8.69 5.26
N THR A 41 -0.66 9.48 5.78
CA THR A 41 -0.03 10.57 5.01
C THR A 41 1.29 10.09 4.40
N LEU A 42 1.69 10.67 3.28
CA LEU A 42 2.98 10.37 2.62
C LEU A 42 4.16 11.18 3.19
N ASN A 43 3.97 11.92 4.28
CA ASN A 43 5.02 12.75 4.86
C ASN A 43 6.12 11.87 5.48
N GLY A 44 7.35 12.02 5.00
CA GLY A 44 8.49 11.20 5.45
C GLY A 44 8.41 9.74 5.02
N ILE A 45 7.62 9.43 3.97
CA ILE A 45 7.57 8.11 3.34
C ILE A 45 8.44 8.13 2.07
N ASP A 46 9.32 7.15 1.96
CA ASP A 46 10.28 7.01 0.87
C ASP A 46 9.81 6.02 -0.21
N GLY A 47 8.77 5.23 0.07
CA GLY A 47 8.19 4.26 -0.85
C GLY A 47 6.97 3.54 -0.29
N LEU A 48 6.21 2.90 -1.17
CA LEU A 48 4.99 2.18 -0.81
C LEU A 48 5.07 0.71 -1.23
N ILE A 49 4.53 -0.17 -0.37
CA ILE A 49 4.22 -1.56 -0.68
C ILE A 49 2.73 -1.78 -0.47
N VAL A 50 2.01 -2.16 -1.51
CA VAL A 50 0.56 -2.35 -1.48
C VAL A 50 0.28 -3.85 -1.63
N MET A 51 -0.18 -4.47 -0.55
CA MET A 51 -0.33 -5.91 -0.47
C MET A 51 -1.58 -6.44 -1.19
N GLY A 52 -1.72 -7.76 -1.25
CA GLY A 52 -2.91 -8.42 -1.77
C GLY A 52 -4.14 -8.23 -0.89
N GLY A 53 -5.26 -8.74 -1.39
CA GLY A 53 -6.54 -8.77 -0.69
C GLY A 53 -7.55 -9.59 -1.49
N PRO A 54 -8.59 -10.14 -0.83
CA PRO A 54 -9.62 -10.96 -1.48
C PRO A 54 -10.57 -10.14 -2.37
N GLN A 55 -10.49 -8.81 -2.34
CA GLN A 55 -11.36 -7.94 -3.11
C GLN A 55 -10.89 -7.79 -4.57
N SER A 56 -11.80 -7.35 -5.44
CA SER A 56 -11.47 -6.87 -6.78
C SER A 56 -11.32 -5.35 -6.78
N VAL A 57 -10.44 -4.80 -7.64
CA VAL A 57 -10.34 -3.35 -7.87
C VAL A 57 -11.66 -2.70 -8.33
N TYR A 58 -12.60 -3.50 -8.83
CA TYR A 58 -13.92 -3.04 -9.26
C TYR A 58 -14.97 -3.02 -8.13
N ASP A 59 -14.65 -3.51 -6.92
CA ASP A 59 -15.57 -3.52 -5.78
C ASP A 59 -15.63 -2.16 -5.02
N GLN A 60 -15.26 -1.04 -5.65
CA GLN A 60 -15.15 0.27 -4.98
C GLN A 60 -16.45 0.73 -4.32
N ASP A 61 -17.61 0.44 -4.92
CA ASP A 61 -18.92 0.76 -4.36
C ASP A 61 -19.20 0.02 -3.04
N ARG A 62 -18.55 -1.12 -2.83
CA ARG A 62 -18.68 -1.97 -1.64
C ARG A 62 -17.60 -1.66 -0.60
N HIS A 63 -16.53 -1.00 -1.01
CA HIS A 63 -15.33 -0.77 -0.22
C HIS A 63 -14.85 0.69 -0.37
N PRO A 64 -15.47 1.63 0.37
CA PRO A 64 -15.15 3.06 0.24
C PRO A 64 -13.67 3.42 0.48
N TRP A 65 -12.95 2.62 1.26
CA TRP A 65 -11.51 2.78 1.49
C TRP A 65 -10.69 2.64 0.20
N MET A 66 -11.19 1.95 -0.83
CA MET A 66 -10.49 1.83 -2.12
C MET A 66 -10.37 3.17 -2.83
N ALA A 67 -11.39 4.02 -2.75
CA ALA A 67 -11.33 5.37 -3.35
C ALA A 67 -10.26 6.23 -2.68
N ILE A 68 -10.10 6.06 -1.36
CA ILE A 68 -9.06 6.73 -0.57
C ILE A 68 -7.68 6.19 -0.97
N GLU A 69 -7.53 4.87 -1.10
CA GLU A 69 -6.27 4.26 -1.51
C GLU A 69 -5.85 4.71 -2.91
N LEU A 70 -6.78 4.76 -3.87
CA LEU A 70 -6.52 5.27 -5.22
C LEU A 70 -6.04 6.73 -5.19
N ALA A 71 -6.62 7.57 -4.33
CA ALA A 71 -6.17 8.95 -4.15
C ALA A 71 -4.74 9.01 -3.60
N LEU A 72 -4.42 8.17 -2.62
CA LEU A 72 -3.08 8.06 -2.03
C LEU A 72 -2.04 7.57 -3.07
N LEU A 73 -2.38 6.56 -3.88
CA LEU A 73 -1.50 6.05 -4.93
C LEU A 73 -1.24 7.08 -6.01
N ARG A 74 -2.26 7.83 -6.44
CA ARG A 74 -2.10 8.97 -7.37
C ARG A 74 -1.19 10.05 -6.78
N GLU A 75 -1.33 10.35 -5.50
CA GLU A 75 -0.43 11.30 -4.83
C GLU A 75 1.02 10.79 -4.81
N ALA A 76 1.24 9.52 -4.48
CA ALA A 76 2.55 8.89 -4.46
C ALA A 76 3.21 8.90 -5.84
N LEU A 77 2.45 8.54 -6.89
CA LEU A 77 2.89 8.61 -8.29
C LEU A 77 3.30 10.03 -8.68
N ARG A 78 2.48 11.03 -8.35
CA ARG A 78 2.78 12.45 -8.62
C ARG A 78 4.04 12.94 -7.90
N LYS A 79 4.33 12.39 -6.72
CA LYS A 79 5.57 12.67 -5.96
C LYS A 79 6.78 11.89 -6.47
N GLY A 80 6.60 10.96 -7.40
CA GLY A 80 7.68 10.10 -7.91
C GLY A 80 8.16 9.06 -6.89
N LEU A 81 7.32 8.70 -5.91
CA LEU A 81 7.68 7.67 -4.94
C LEU A 81 7.67 6.29 -5.62
N PRO A 82 8.63 5.40 -5.32
CA PRO A 82 8.58 4.02 -5.77
C PRO A 82 7.41 3.27 -5.11
N ILE A 83 6.66 2.51 -5.92
CA ILE A 83 5.51 1.74 -5.46
C ILE A 83 5.64 0.29 -5.95
N LEU A 84 5.52 -0.66 -5.03
CA LEU A 84 5.36 -2.08 -5.33
C LEU A 84 3.91 -2.49 -5.05
N GLY A 85 3.18 -2.90 -6.09
CA GLY A 85 1.84 -3.47 -5.95
C GLY A 85 1.85 -4.99 -6.07
N VAL A 86 1.13 -5.70 -5.19
CA VAL A 86 1.04 -7.16 -5.17
C VAL A 86 -0.42 -7.61 -5.28
N CYS A 87 -0.76 -8.46 -6.25
CA CYS A 87 -2.12 -8.96 -6.46
C CYS A 87 -3.14 -7.81 -6.57
N LEU A 88 -4.06 -7.65 -5.61
CA LEU A 88 -4.96 -6.50 -5.53
C LEU A 88 -4.19 -5.17 -5.57
N GLY A 89 -3.09 -5.04 -4.83
CA GLY A 89 -2.27 -3.82 -4.85
C GLY A 89 -1.71 -3.48 -6.25
N ALA A 90 -1.43 -4.50 -7.09
CA ALA A 90 -1.04 -4.26 -8.48
C ALA A 90 -2.21 -3.76 -9.33
N GLN A 91 -3.43 -4.27 -9.09
CA GLN A 91 -4.64 -3.79 -9.75
C GLN A 91 -4.97 -2.34 -9.34
N MET A 92 -4.87 -2.02 -8.05
CA MET A 92 -5.06 -0.68 -7.51
C MET A 92 -4.05 0.31 -8.10
N LEU A 93 -2.77 -0.09 -8.18
CA LEU A 93 -1.74 0.73 -8.82
C LEU A 93 -2.03 0.96 -10.31
N ALA A 94 -2.45 -0.08 -11.04
CA ALA A 94 -2.81 0.06 -12.44
C ALA A 94 -4.02 0.99 -12.66
N ALA A 95 -5.01 0.97 -11.76
CA ALA A 95 -6.17 1.88 -11.80
C ALA A 95 -5.84 3.32 -11.37
N ALA A 96 -4.69 3.54 -10.73
CA ALA A 96 -4.22 4.86 -10.33
C ALA A 96 -3.40 5.58 -11.42
N LEU A 97 -2.89 4.86 -12.42
CA LEU A 97 -2.20 5.40 -13.61
C LEU A 97 -3.18 6.11 -14.56
#